data_AF-A0A545THP3-F1
#
_entry.id   AF-A0A545THP3-F1
#
_cell.length_a   1.000
_cell.length_b   1.000
_cell.length_c   1.000
_cell.angle_alpha   90.00
_cell.angle_beta   90.00
_cell.angle_gamma   90.00
#
_symmetry.space_group_name_H-M   'P 1'
#
loop_
_entity.id
_entity.type
_entity.pdbx_description
1 polymer ?
#
loop_
_entity_poly.entity_id
_entity_poly.type
_entity_poly.pdbx_seq_one_letter_code
_entity_poly.pdbx_strand_id
1 'polypeptide(L)'
;MKKELMTFSKHFVISCLLLLTSAIIFGISIGASAHFGDNPLAVKLAGEGPHVFIQDQTLKINYIRGDRDEGFYVDSETFSIESKPNAKTHFALENNAFEFQLDANFKIPAAVYNDNAPILAISDIESGFKTFRDFLIANKVINDQLEWTFGKGHLVLVGDFVDRGFSTTQVLWFIYKLEQQAKQHGGLVHFILGNHEIKNLQGNFKKAKEKYFHVAGILDKQQHELYGENSFIGRWMSHKNTVELINGYLFVHGGIHPKTPQFTTSIEEINQIVRNNYRKLYFPQGEKNKTQFLTSTTTGPSWYRGYFKSDIDAQDVRKTLEAFNAKAVIVGHTIQSKVNKQFDGQVIAIDVAHPKDYRNSFPFRSSEGLLIKHEKIYRVLANGEQILL
;
A
#
# COMPACT_ATOMS: atom_id res chain seq x y z
N MET A 1 -0.15 -21.11 -59.88
CA MET A 1 -0.93 -19.96 -59.35
C MET A 1 -1.70 -20.23 -58.05
N LYS A 2 -2.86 -20.93 -58.01
CA LYS A 2 -3.65 -21.10 -56.76
C LYS A 2 -2.91 -21.83 -55.63
N LYS A 3 -2.15 -22.88 -55.95
CA LYS A 3 -1.40 -23.68 -54.95
C LYS A 3 -0.22 -22.90 -54.37
N GLU A 4 0.49 -22.13 -55.19
CA GLU A 4 1.61 -21.27 -54.76
C GLU A 4 1.13 -20.11 -53.90
N LEU A 5 0.02 -19.46 -54.29
CA LEU A 5 -0.57 -18.37 -53.51
C LEU A 5 -0.99 -18.87 -52.11
N MET A 6 -1.61 -20.05 -52.03
CA MET A 6 -1.98 -20.67 -50.76
C MET A 6 -0.75 -21.02 -49.90
N THR A 7 0.33 -21.51 -50.51
CA THR A 7 1.59 -21.77 -49.79
C THR A 7 2.20 -20.47 -49.26
N PHE A 8 2.24 -19.41 -50.07
CA PHE A 8 2.76 -18.10 -49.65
C PHE A 8 1.92 -17.51 -48.51
N SER A 9 0.59 -17.54 -48.61
CA SER A 9 -0.30 -17.10 -47.53
C SER A 9 -0.08 -17.90 -46.25
N LYS A 10 0.12 -19.22 -46.33
CA LYS A 10 0.44 -20.05 -45.15
C LYS A 10 1.76 -19.63 -44.50
N HIS A 11 2.83 -19.48 -45.29
CA HIS A 11 4.13 -19.06 -44.75
C HIS A 11 4.06 -17.65 -44.17
N PHE A 12 3.35 -16.73 -44.83
CA PHE A 12 3.13 -15.38 -44.32
C PHE A 12 2.41 -15.39 -42.98
N VAL A 13 1.29 -16.14 -42.86
CA VAL A 13 0.54 -16.27 -41.60
C VAL A 13 1.42 -16.89 -40.50
N ILE A 14 2.17 -17.95 -40.81
CA ILE A 14 3.08 -18.60 -39.83
C ILE A 14 4.16 -17.61 -39.38
N SER A 15 4.80 -16.90 -40.31
CA SER A 15 5.83 -15.90 -40.00
C SER A 15 5.26 -14.76 -39.15
N CYS A 16 4.07 -14.24 -39.49
CA CYS A 16 3.39 -13.23 -38.68
C CYS A 16 3.06 -13.73 -37.27
N LEU A 17 2.59 -14.97 -37.13
CA LEU A 17 2.32 -15.58 -35.81
C LEU A 17 3.59 -15.74 -34.99
N LEU A 18 4.70 -16.17 -35.60
CA LEU A 18 6.00 -16.30 -34.92
C LEU A 18 6.52 -14.94 -34.46
N LEU A 19 6.48 -13.92 -35.34
CA LEU A 19 6.90 -12.56 -34.98
C LEU A 19 6.02 -11.96 -33.88
N LEU A 20 4.70 -12.14 -33.97
CA LEU A 20 3.76 -11.68 -32.94
C LEU A 20 4.01 -12.37 -31.61
N THR A 21 4.24 -13.69 -31.62
CA THR A 21 4.53 -14.46 -30.40
C THR A 21 5.85 -14.02 -29.77
N SER A 22 6.91 -13.85 -30.57
CA SER A 22 8.18 -13.32 -30.10
C SER A 22 8.07 -11.91 -29.54
N ALA A 23 7.28 -11.04 -30.18
CA ALA A 23 7.01 -9.69 -29.69
C ALA A 23 6.24 -9.70 -28.37
N ILE A 24 5.26 -10.59 -28.22
CA ILE A 24 4.51 -10.77 -26.96
C ILE A 24 5.44 -11.29 -25.87
N ILE A 25 6.24 -12.32 -26.13
CA ILE A 25 7.20 -12.88 -25.16
C ILE A 25 8.21 -11.82 -24.73
N PHE A 26 8.80 -11.09 -25.69
CA PHE A 26 9.72 -10.01 -25.42
C PHE A 26 9.06 -8.90 -24.60
N GLY A 27 7.86 -8.47 -25.00
CA GLY A 27 7.06 -7.51 -24.27
C GLY A 27 6.85 -7.92 -22.82
N ILE A 28 6.40 -9.15 -22.58
CA ILE A 28 6.21 -9.70 -21.24
C ILE A 28 7.53 -9.73 -20.46
N SER A 29 8.64 -10.11 -21.10
CA SER A 29 9.96 -10.15 -20.44
C SER A 29 10.47 -8.79 -19.97
N ILE A 30 10.01 -7.71 -20.61
CA ILE A 30 10.32 -6.32 -20.20
C ILE A 30 9.18 -5.68 -19.38
N GLY A 31 8.20 -6.48 -18.94
CA GLY A 31 7.12 -6.03 -18.05
C GLY A 31 5.88 -5.45 -18.73
N ALA A 32 5.71 -5.62 -20.05
CA ALA A 32 4.49 -5.22 -20.73
C ALA A 32 3.28 -6.00 -20.19
N SER A 33 2.16 -5.31 -20.02
CA SER A 33 0.89 -5.93 -19.64
C SER A 33 -0.28 -5.27 -20.36
N ALA A 34 -1.33 -6.05 -20.59
CA ALA A 34 -2.60 -5.60 -21.12
C ALA A 34 -3.69 -5.74 -20.05
N HIS A 35 -4.68 -4.84 -20.07
CA HIS A 35 -5.82 -4.85 -19.17
C HIS A 35 -7.11 -5.05 -19.94
N PHE A 36 -8.06 -5.78 -19.35
CA PHE A 36 -9.36 -6.05 -19.98
C PHE A 36 -10.42 -6.35 -18.91
N GLY A 37 -11.69 -6.29 -19.31
CA GLY A 37 -12.81 -6.62 -18.42
C GLY A 37 -12.97 -5.65 -17.26
N ASP A 38 -12.89 -4.34 -17.52
CA ASP A 38 -13.19 -3.32 -16.51
C ASP A 38 -14.62 -3.50 -15.97
N ASN A 39 -14.75 -3.58 -14.65
CA ASN A 39 -16.04 -3.74 -13.99
C ASN A 39 -16.65 -2.35 -13.71
N PRO A 40 -17.90 -2.08 -14.14
CA PRO A 40 -18.54 -0.77 -13.98
C PRO A 40 -18.76 -0.38 -12.51
N LEU A 41 -18.77 -1.34 -11.58
CA LEU A 41 -18.87 -1.06 -10.14
C LEU A 41 -17.66 -0.29 -9.59
N ALA A 42 -16.56 -0.19 -10.34
CA ALA A 42 -15.37 0.55 -9.92
C ALA A 42 -15.66 2.05 -9.67
N VAL A 43 -16.62 2.61 -10.41
CA VAL A 43 -17.02 4.02 -10.31
C VAL A 43 -18.35 4.20 -9.60
N LYS A 44 -18.91 3.15 -8.99
CA LYS A 44 -20.14 3.26 -8.20
C LYS A 44 -19.88 4.12 -6.97
N LEU A 45 -20.62 5.23 -6.86
CA LEU A 45 -20.52 6.18 -5.74
C LEU A 45 -21.57 5.92 -4.66
N ALA A 46 -22.69 5.27 -5.00
CA ALA A 46 -23.73 4.92 -4.04
C ALA A 46 -23.17 3.96 -2.97
N GLY A 47 -23.22 4.39 -1.70
CA GLY A 47 -22.65 3.67 -0.56
C GLY A 47 -21.18 3.99 -0.27
N GLU A 48 -20.53 4.86 -1.04
CA GLU A 48 -19.15 5.27 -0.78
C GLU A 48 -19.05 5.99 0.57
N GLY A 49 -18.10 5.54 1.39
CA GLY A 49 -17.86 6.09 2.72
C GLY A 49 -17.43 5.02 3.74
N PRO A 50 -17.38 5.40 5.02
CA PRO A 50 -17.68 6.73 5.52
C PRO A 50 -16.53 7.69 5.20
N HIS A 51 -16.88 8.94 4.89
CA HIS A 51 -15.94 10.07 4.94
C HIS A 51 -16.17 10.80 6.26
N VAL A 52 -15.21 10.69 7.18
CA VAL A 52 -15.36 11.21 8.54
C VAL A 52 -14.52 12.47 8.69
N PHE A 53 -15.18 13.57 9.08
CA PHE A 53 -14.52 14.85 9.36
C PHE A 53 -14.66 15.23 10.83
N ILE A 54 -13.63 15.85 11.37
CA ILE A 54 -13.56 16.31 12.76
C ILE A 54 -13.66 17.83 12.76
N GLN A 55 -14.66 18.35 13.47
CA GLN A 55 -14.86 19.80 13.65
C GLN A 55 -15.46 20.06 15.04
N ASP A 56 -14.92 21.03 15.79
CA ASP A 56 -15.47 21.51 17.06
C ASP A 56 -15.84 20.38 18.06
N GLN A 57 -14.91 19.45 18.29
CA GLN A 57 -15.09 18.25 19.14
C GLN A 57 -16.21 17.28 18.69
N THR A 58 -16.62 17.36 17.43
CA THR A 58 -17.58 16.43 16.84
C THR A 58 -16.96 15.64 15.69
N LEU A 59 -17.53 14.44 15.46
CA LEU A 59 -17.28 13.59 14.31
C LEU A 59 -18.49 13.64 13.40
N LYS A 60 -18.32 14.18 12.19
CA LYS A 60 -19.33 14.14 11.13
C LYS A 60 -19.03 12.95 10.21
N ILE A 61 -19.87 11.94 10.23
CA ILE A 61 -19.77 10.72 9.42
C ILE A 61 -20.66 10.90 8.18
N ASN A 62 -20.08 10.80 6.99
CA ASN A 62 -20.77 11.09 5.73
C ASN A 62 -20.77 9.86 4.82
N TYR A 63 -21.91 9.55 4.20
CA TYR A 63 -22.07 8.53 3.18
C TYR A 63 -22.68 9.12 1.92
N ILE A 64 -22.13 8.76 0.76
CA ILE A 64 -22.71 9.16 -0.52
C ILE A 64 -23.86 8.22 -0.88
N ARG A 65 -24.99 8.79 -1.29
CA ARG A 65 -26.22 8.10 -1.71
C ARG A 65 -26.70 8.59 -3.07
N GLY A 66 -27.71 7.90 -3.59
CA GLY A 66 -28.30 8.19 -4.88
C GLY A 66 -27.47 7.69 -6.05
N ASP A 67 -27.86 8.07 -7.25
CA ASP A 67 -27.25 7.65 -8.50
C ASP A 67 -27.41 8.72 -9.59
N ARG A 68 -27.26 8.32 -10.86
CA ARG A 68 -27.39 9.22 -12.00
C ARG A 68 -28.83 9.68 -12.23
N ASP A 69 -29.83 8.86 -11.88
CA ASP A 69 -31.23 9.10 -12.20
C ASP A 69 -31.90 9.91 -11.07
N GLU A 70 -31.56 9.62 -9.81
CA GLU A 70 -32.08 10.32 -8.63
C GLU A 70 -31.24 11.54 -8.22
N GLY A 71 -30.00 11.62 -8.72
CA GLY A 71 -28.98 12.57 -8.27
C GLY A 71 -28.24 12.09 -7.02
N PHE A 72 -27.03 12.61 -6.82
CA PHE A 72 -26.20 12.26 -5.66
C PHE A 72 -26.47 13.20 -4.48
N TYR A 73 -26.54 12.63 -3.28
CA TYR A 73 -26.68 13.36 -2.01
C TYR A 73 -25.85 12.70 -0.91
N VAL A 74 -25.77 13.38 0.24
CA VAL A 74 -24.94 12.96 1.38
C VAL A 74 -25.82 12.71 2.60
N ASP A 75 -25.81 11.48 3.10
CA ASP A 75 -26.32 11.16 4.44
C ASP A 75 -25.24 11.52 5.45
N SER A 76 -25.58 12.32 6.46
CA SER A 76 -24.64 12.74 7.50
C SER A 76 -25.19 12.48 8.90
N GLU A 77 -24.35 11.94 9.76
CA GLU A 77 -24.61 11.84 11.20
C GLU A 77 -23.48 12.51 11.97
N THR A 78 -23.82 13.20 13.06
CA THR A 78 -22.85 13.92 13.90
C THR A 78 -22.85 13.33 15.30
N PHE A 79 -21.66 13.01 15.79
CA PHE A 79 -21.44 12.44 17.11
C PHE A 79 -20.42 13.28 17.90
N SER A 80 -20.46 13.20 19.22
CA SER A 80 -19.35 13.70 20.05
C SER A 80 -18.08 12.89 19.75
N ILE A 81 -16.92 13.56 19.70
CA ILE A 81 -15.63 12.91 19.48
C ILE A 81 -15.27 11.87 20.56
N GLU A 82 -15.82 12.02 21.76
CA GLU A 82 -15.60 11.10 22.88
C GLU A 82 -16.50 9.86 22.83
N SER A 83 -17.58 9.90 22.05
CA SER A 83 -18.62 8.85 22.04
C SER A 83 -18.21 7.55 21.34
N LYS A 84 -17.09 7.59 20.60
CA LYS A 84 -16.57 6.47 19.81
C LYS A 84 -17.64 5.73 18.99
N PRO A 85 -18.33 6.41 18.06
CA PRO A 85 -19.46 5.83 17.34
C PRO A 85 -19.01 4.68 16.43
N ASN A 86 -19.91 3.73 16.21
CA ASN A 86 -19.73 2.70 15.19
C ASN A 86 -19.95 3.30 13.79
N ALA A 87 -19.16 2.84 12.83
CA ALA A 87 -19.31 3.17 11.43
C ALA A 87 -19.15 1.91 10.57
N LYS A 88 -19.61 1.97 9.33
CA LYS A 88 -19.57 0.84 8.40
C LYS A 88 -19.03 1.27 7.06
N THR A 89 -18.25 0.43 6.39
CA THR A 89 -17.77 0.70 5.04
C THR A 89 -18.35 -0.32 4.07
N HIS A 90 -18.95 0.15 2.97
CA HIS A 90 -19.49 -0.71 1.91
C HIS A 90 -18.45 -0.97 0.83
N PHE A 91 -18.41 -2.21 0.34
CA PHE A 91 -17.59 -2.61 -0.80
C PHE A 91 -18.49 -2.99 -1.98
N ALA A 92 -18.45 -2.14 -3.01
CA ALA A 92 -19.37 -2.23 -4.14
C ALA A 92 -19.28 -3.54 -4.94
N LEU A 93 -18.07 -4.07 -5.14
CA LEU A 93 -17.83 -5.22 -6.02
C LEU A 93 -18.55 -6.49 -5.57
N GLU A 94 -18.68 -6.69 -4.26
CA GLU A 94 -19.30 -7.89 -3.67
C GLU A 94 -20.56 -7.58 -2.86
N ASN A 95 -20.98 -6.32 -2.84
CA ASN A 95 -22.15 -5.85 -2.13
C ASN A 95 -22.17 -6.26 -0.64
N ASN A 96 -21.02 -6.21 0.02
CA ASN A 96 -20.89 -6.45 1.45
C ASN A 96 -20.40 -5.17 2.16
N ALA A 97 -20.41 -5.22 3.48
CA ALA A 97 -19.90 -4.15 4.32
C ALA A 97 -19.22 -4.73 5.55
N PHE A 98 -18.35 -3.93 6.16
CA PHE A 98 -17.73 -4.26 7.44
C PHE A 98 -17.80 -3.08 8.39
N GLU A 99 -17.84 -3.38 9.69
CA GLU A 99 -18.02 -2.40 10.76
C GLU A 99 -16.76 -2.25 11.61
N PHE A 100 -16.61 -1.04 12.15
CA PHE A 100 -15.53 -0.65 13.05
C PHE A 100 -15.99 0.49 13.96
N GLN A 101 -15.29 0.65 15.08
CA GLN A 101 -15.54 1.74 16.01
C GLN A 101 -14.57 2.89 15.72
N LEU A 102 -15.06 4.13 15.64
CA LEU A 102 -14.21 5.30 15.49
C LEU A 102 -13.61 5.69 16.85
N ASP A 103 -12.28 5.78 16.93
CA ASP A 103 -11.54 6.33 18.07
C ASP A 103 -10.60 7.43 17.56
N ALA A 104 -10.94 8.69 17.88
CA ALA A 104 -10.17 9.86 17.48
C ALA A 104 -8.94 10.12 18.37
N ASN A 105 -8.59 9.21 19.28
CA ASN A 105 -7.34 9.22 20.03
C ASN A 105 -6.19 8.68 19.18
N PHE A 106 -5.69 9.52 18.26
CA PHE A 106 -4.56 9.16 17.41
C PHE A 106 -3.26 9.12 18.22
N LYS A 107 -2.53 8.01 18.13
CA LYS A 107 -1.25 7.81 18.81
C LYS A 107 -0.16 7.52 17.80
N ILE A 108 1.01 8.08 18.06
CA ILE A 108 2.24 7.73 17.35
C ILE A 108 2.69 6.35 17.85
N PRO A 109 2.80 5.32 16.99
CA PRO A 109 3.30 4.02 17.40
C PRO A 109 4.81 4.07 17.67
N ALA A 110 5.31 3.10 18.45
CA ALA A 110 6.74 2.92 18.65
C ALA A 110 7.43 2.62 17.30
N ALA A 111 8.71 2.98 17.18
CA ALA A 111 9.49 2.73 15.96
C ALA A 111 10.31 1.43 16.03
N VAL A 112 10.47 0.85 17.23
CA VAL A 112 11.31 -0.33 17.48
C VAL A 112 10.52 -1.35 18.30
N TYR A 113 10.53 -2.60 17.84
CA TYR A 113 9.87 -3.74 18.48
C TYR A 113 10.82 -4.94 18.54
N ASN A 114 10.85 -5.64 19.68
CA ASN A 114 11.71 -6.81 19.89
C ASN A 114 11.03 -7.84 20.79
N ASP A 115 9.93 -8.40 20.29
CA ASP A 115 9.08 -9.37 21.02
C ASP A 115 9.15 -10.78 20.42
N ASN A 116 9.90 -10.97 19.34
CA ASN A 116 10.03 -12.23 18.58
C ASN A 116 8.71 -12.78 18.03
N ALA A 117 7.65 -11.97 17.96
CA ALA A 117 6.40 -12.36 17.34
C ALA A 117 6.59 -12.66 15.83
N PRO A 118 5.78 -13.58 15.26
CA PRO A 118 5.81 -13.83 13.83
C PRO A 118 5.37 -12.58 13.07
N ILE A 119 6.03 -12.28 11.94
CA ILE A 119 5.75 -11.11 11.11
C ILE A 119 5.21 -11.59 9.76
N LEU A 120 4.08 -11.06 9.32
CA LEU A 120 3.64 -11.16 7.93
C LEU A 120 3.67 -9.77 7.30
N ALA A 121 4.35 -9.61 6.16
CA ALA A 121 4.51 -8.33 5.48
C ALA A 121 4.03 -8.37 4.03
N ILE A 122 3.42 -7.28 3.58
CA ILE A 122 2.96 -7.04 2.20
C ILE A 122 3.00 -5.53 1.90
N SER A 123 3.16 -5.15 0.63
CA SER A 123 3.24 -3.75 0.19
C SER A 123 2.37 -3.49 -1.04
N ASP A 124 2.24 -2.22 -1.44
CA ASP A 124 1.82 -1.80 -2.79
C ASP A 124 0.47 -2.39 -3.28
N ILE A 125 -0.47 -2.62 -2.36
CA ILE A 125 -1.82 -3.10 -2.68
C ILE A 125 -2.58 -2.13 -3.57
N GLU A 126 -2.28 -0.82 -3.49
CA GLU A 126 -2.78 0.20 -4.41
C GLU A 126 -4.31 0.14 -4.57
N SER A 127 -5.01 0.25 -3.44
CA SER A 127 -6.47 0.27 -3.33
C SER A 127 -7.19 -1.01 -3.82
N GLY A 128 -6.52 -2.17 -3.79
CA GLY A 128 -7.11 -3.49 -4.03
C GLY A 128 -7.64 -4.14 -2.74
N PHE A 129 -8.85 -3.77 -2.31
CA PHE A 129 -9.47 -4.30 -1.07
C PHE A 129 -9.71 -5.80 -1.11
N LYS A 130 -10.35 -6.33 -2.16
CA LYS A 130 -10.61 -7.78 -2.29
C LYS A 130 -9.29 -8.54 -2.33
N THR A 131 -8.37 -8.08 -3.17
CA THR A 131 -7.03 -8.67 -3.33
C THR A 131 -6.28 -8.74 -1.99
N PHE A 132 -6.33 -7.67 -1.20
CA PHE A 132 -5.68 -7.63 0.12
C PHE A 132 -6.38 -8.53 1.13
N ARG A 133 -7.71 -8.43 1.26
CA ARG A 133 -8.51 -9.26 2.16
C ARG A 133 -8.28 -10.75 1.90
N ASP A 134 -8.42 -11.19 0.65
CA ASP A 134 -8.33 -12.60 0.29
C ASP A 134 -6.93 -13.16 0.58
N PHE A 135 -5.89 -12.35 0.35
CA PHE A 135 -4.51 -12.69 0.71
C PHE A 135 -4.35 -12.89 2.22
N LEU A 136 -4.94 -12.02 3.05
CA LEU A 136 -4.89 -12.16 4.51
C LEU A 136 -5.66 -13.38 5.02
N ILE A 137 -6.82 -13.69 4.44
CA ILE A 137 -7.61 -14.88 4.77
C ILE A 137 -6.81 -16.15 4.44
N ALA A 138 -6.28 -16.25 3.22
CA ALA A 138 -5.50 -17.41 2.79
C ALA A 138 -4.26 -17.65 3.66
N ASN A 139 -3.66 -16.57 4.17
CA ASN A 139 -2.50 -16.61 5.05
C ASN A 139 -2.86 -16.63 6.56
N LYS A 140 -4.14 -16.81 6.89
CA LYS A 140 -4.66 -16.97 8.27
C LYS A 140 -4.35 -15.79 9.19
N VAL A 141 -4.21 -14.60 8.63
CA VAL A 141 -4.09 -13.35 9.40
C VAL A 141 -5.45 -12.93 9.93
N ILE A 142 -6.49 -13.14 9.12
CA ILE A 142 -7.89 -12.99 9.50
C ILE A 142 -8.73 -14.20 9.08
N ASN A 143 -9.93 -14.30 9.63
CA ASN A 143 -10.97 -15.23 9.16
C ASN A 143 -11.90 -14.59 8.11
N ASP A 144 -12.86 -15.36 7.61
CA ASP A 144 -13.86 -14.92 6.63
C ASP A 144 -14.81 -13.84 7.16
N GLN A 145 -14.90 -13.66 8.48
CA GLN A 145 -15.65 -12.60 9.16
C GLN A 145 -14.83 -11.31 9.32
N LEU A 146 -13.63 -11.26 8.75
CA LEU A 146 -12.69 -10.14 8.84
C LEU A 146 -12.23 -9.88 10.28
N GLU A 147 -12.11 -10.93 11.08
CA GLU A 147 -11.62 -10.87 12.45
C GLU A 147 -10.17 -11.33 12.52
N TRP A 148 -9.39 -10.69 13.38
CA TRP A 148 -7.99 -10.99 13.58
C TRP A 148 -7.77 -12.40 14.14
N THR A 149 -6.99 -13.22 13.43
CA THR A 149 -6.63 -14.59 13.83
C THR A 149 -5.13 -14.80 13.99
N PHE A 150 -4.31 -13.76 13.77
CA PHE A 150 -2.86 -13.87 13.79
C PHE A 150 -2.23 -13.81 15.21
N GLY A 151 -3.06 -13.93 16.26
CA GLY A 151 -2.61 -13.93 17.66
C GLY A 151 -1.73 -12.73 17.99
N LYS A 152 -0.54 -12.99 18.55
CA LYS A 152 0.46 -11.95 18.84
C LYS A 152 1.28 -11.49 17.63
N GLY A 153 0.98 -12.00 16.44
CA GLY A 153 1.73 -11.71 15.23
C GLY A 153 1.65 -10.25 14.81
N HIS A 154 2.57 -9.85 13.94
CA HIS A 154 2.70 -8.51 13.40
C HIS A 154 2.34 -8.55 11.92
N LEU A 155 1.31 -7.81 11.50
CA LEU A 155 1.03 -7.54 10.09
C LEU A 155 1.70 -6.23 9.70
N VAL A 156 2.71 -6.26 8.82
CA VAL A 156 3.45 -5.07 8.40
C VAL A 156 3.05 -4.68 6.98
N LEU A 157 2.47 -3.49 6.83
CA LEU A 157 1.99 -2.94 5.58
C LEU A 157 3.00 -1.90 5.07
N VAL A 158 3.83 -2.28 4.10
CA VAL A 158 5.02 -1.54 3.68
C VAL A 158 4.70 -0.51 2.58
N GLY A 159 3.74 0.38 2.85
CA GLY A 159 3.37 1.53 2.01
C GLY A 159 2.59 1.23 0.73
N ASP A 160 2.05 2.29 0.12
CA ASP A 160 1.31 2.30 -1.15
C ASP A 160 0.03 1.44 -1.15
N PHE A 161 -0.79 1.61 -0.12
CA PHE A 161 -2.12 1.00 -0.01
C PHE A 161 -3.22 1.88 -0.62
N VAL A 162 -2.89 3.13 -0.97
CA VAL A 162 -3.78 4.07 -1.67
C VAL A 162 -3.43 4.22 -3.15
N ASP A 163 -4.24 5.01 -3.88
CA ASP A 163 -4.08 5.32 -5.31
C ASP A 163 -4.19 4.12 -6.27
N ARG A 164 -4.27 4.42 -7.58
CA ARG A 164 -4.30 3.49 -8.74
C ARG A 164 -5.45 2.47 -8.78
N GLY A 165 -6.14 2.20 -7.67
CA GLY A 165 -7.36 1.41 -7.58
C GLY A 165 -8.57 2.22 -7.09
N PHE A 166 -9.70 1.54 -7.00
CA PHE A 166 -11.00 2.17 -6.76
C PHE A 166 -11.57 1.92 -5.35
N SER A 167 -10.83 1.24 -4.47
CA SER A 167 -11.28 0.90 -3.12
C SER A 167 -10.40 1.50 -1.99
N THR A 168 -9.85 2.70 -2.19
CA THR A 168 -8.97 3.40 -1.22
C THR A 168 -9.67 3.57 0.13
N THR A 169 -10.93 4.04 0.11
CA THR A 169 -11.74 4.21 1.32
C THR A 169 -11.87 2.90 2.09
N GLN A 170 -12.19 1.81 1.38
CA GLN A 170 -12.35 0.46 1.94
C GLN A 170 -11.03 -0.08 2.50
N VAL A 171 -9.92 0.08 1.77
CA VAL A 171 -8.59 -0.38 2.23
C VAL A 171 -8.18 0.35 3.51
N LEU A 172 -8.29 1.68 3.55
CA LEU A 172 -7.85 2.46 4.72
C LEU A 172 -8.70 2.14 5.97
N TRP A 173 -10.03 2.03 5.83
CA TRP A 173 -10.88 1.64 6.95
C TRP A 173 -10.68 0.19 7.39
N PHE A 174 -10.33 -0.69 6.46
CA PHE A 174 -10.00 -2.06 6.80
C PHE A 174 -8.69 -2.16 7.59
N ILE A 175 -7.64 -1.43 7.18
CA ILE A 175 -6.40 -1.34 7.95
C ILE A 175 -6.67 -0.75 9.34
N TYR A 176 -7.46 0.32 9.42
CA TYR A 176 -7.86 0.95 10.68
C TYR A 176 -8.58 -0.04 11.62
N LYS A 177 -9.52 -0.84 11.09
CA LYS A 177 -10.19 -1.91 11.83
C LYS A 177 -9.20 -2.96 12.33
N LEU A 178 -8.30 -3.42 11.47
CA LEU A 178 -7.32 -4.45 11.83
C LEU A 178 -6.36 -3.99 12.92
N GLU A 179 -5.94 -2.71 12.93
CA GLU A 179 -5.13 -2.15 14.02
C GLU A 179 -5.80 -2.32 15.39
N GLN A 180 -7.11 -2.10 15.46
CA GLN A 180 -7.88 -2.25 16.70
C GLN A 180 -7.98 -3.72 17.11
N GLN A 181 -8.34 -4.59 16.17
CA GLN A 181 -8.52 -6.02 16.46
C GLN A 181 -7.20 -6.69 16.81
N ALA A 182 -6.11 -6.42 16.09
CA ALA A 182 -4.80 -6.99 16.39
C ALA A 182 -4.39 -6.66 17.83
N LYS A 183 -4.55 -5.40 18.24
CA LYS A 183 -4.24 -4.95 19.60
C LYS A 183 -5.05 -5.68 20.67
N GLN A 184 -6.34 -5.94 20.43
CA GLN A 184 -7.19 -6.69 21.36
C GLN A 184 -6.72 -8.13 21.57
N HIS A 185 -6.03 -8.71 20.59
CA HIS A 185 -5.47 -10.06 20.62
C HIS A 185 -3.96 -10.10 20.93
N GLY A 186 -3.37 -8.96 21.29
CA GLY A 186 -1.94 -8.82 21.60
C GLY A 186 -1.02 -8.85 20.38
N GLY A 187 -1.56 -8.78 19.17
CA GLY A 187 -0.82 -8.58 17.92
C GLY A 187 -0.76 -7.10 17.54
N LEU A 188 -0.14 -6.82 16.39
CA LEU A 188 0.03 -5.46 15.88
C LEU A 188 -0.19 -5.41 14.37
N VAL A 189 -0.76 -4.30 13.91
CA VAL A 189 -0.70 -3.90 12.50
C VAL A 189 0.18 -2.66 12.42
N HIS A 190 1.20 -2.73 11.59
CA HIS A 190 2.17 -1.66 11.36
C HIS A 190 1.92 -1.08 9.98
N PHE A 191 1.27 0.08 9.92
CA PHE A 191 1.05 0.77 8.65
C PHE A 191 2.17 1.76 8.39
N ILE A 192 3.15 1.35 7.58
CA ILE A 192 4.29 2.17 7.18
C ILE A 192 3.91 3.03 5.97
N LEU A 193 4.12 4.34 6.02
CA LEU A 193 3.69 5.21 4.92
C LEU A 193 4.61 5.10 3.70
N GLY A 194 3.99 4.78 2.56
CA GLY A 194 4.59 4.88 1.24
C GLY A 194 4.54 6.28 0.67
N ASN A 195 5.09 6.44 -0.53
CA ASN A 195 5.07 7.75 -1.17
C ASN A 195 3.68 8.13 -1.65
N HIS A 196 2.79 7.17 -1.92
CA HIS A 196 1.41 7.48 -2.32
C HIS A 196 0.57 8.00 -1.15
N GLU A 197 0.69 7.45 0.06
CA GLU A 197 0.04 8.03 1.25
C GLU A 197 0.54 9.46 1.50
N ILE A 198 1.85 9.68 1.41
CA ILE A 198 2.44 11.00 1.63
C ILE A 198 1.98 11.98 0.54
N LYS A 199 1.95 11.57 -0.74
CA LYS A 199 1.40 12.41 -1.82
C LYS A 199 -0.06 12.80 -1.56
N ASN A 200 -0.88 11.87 -1.07
CA ASN A 200 -2.28 12.17 -0.73
C ASN A 200 -2.37 13.21 0.41
N LEU A 201 -1.52 13.09 1.44
CA LEU A 201 -1.42 14.09 2.53
C LEU A 201 -0.90 15.46 2.07
N GLN A 202 -0.09 15.50 1.00
CA GLN A 202 0.43 16.71 0.35
C GLN A 202 -0.53 17.34 -0.67
N GLY A 203 -1.68 16.71 -0.95
CA GLY A 203 -2.61 17.20 -1.98
C GLY A 203 -2.25 16.80 -3.42
N ASN A 204 -1.33 15.86 -3.62
CA ASN A 204 -0.92 15.37 -4.93
C ASN A 204 -1.69 14.10 -5.32
N PHE A 205 -2.82 14.28 -6.01
CA PHE A 205 -3.74 13.19 -6.40
C PHE A 205 -3.53 12.64 -7.81
N LYS A 206 -2.38 12.89 -8.45
CA LYS A 206 -2.12 12.49 -9.85
C LYS A 206 -2.28 10.99 -10.12
N LYS A 207 -2.24 10.15 -9.07
CA LYS A 207 -2.36 8.69 -9.15
C LYS A 207 -3.66 8.17 -8.55
N ALA A 208 -4.44 9.02 -7.89
CA ALA A 208 -5.78 8.66 -7.42
C ALA A 208 -6.71 8.43 -8.60
N LYS A 209 -7.72 7.58 -8.42
CA LYS A 209 -8.79 7.45 -9.42
C LYS A 209 -9.69 8.67 -9.41
N GLU A 210 -10.15 9.06 -10.61
CA GLU A 210 -11.03 10.21 -10.83
C GLU A 210 -12.30 10.17 -9.97
N LYS A 211 -12.80 8.97 -9.62
CA LYS A 211 -13.91 8.80 -8.67
C LYS A 211 -13.75 9.68 -7.42
N TYR A 212 -12.54 9.78 -6.85
CA TYR A 212 -12.33 10.53 -5.61
C TYR A 212 -12.42 12.05 -5.78
N PHE A 213 -12.24 12.56 -6.99
CA PHE A 213 -12.52 13.96 -7.32
C PHE A 213 -14.03 14.22 -7.23
N HIS A 214 -14.85 13.33 -7.80
CA HIS A 214 -16.32 13.44 -7.71
C HIS A 214 -16.84 13.24 -6.29
N VAL A 215 -16.28 12.26 -5.55
CA VAL A 215 -16.58 12.05 -4.12
C VAL A 215 -16.36 13.33 -3.32
N ALA A 216 -15.22 14.01 -3.52
CA ALA A 216 -14.96 15.27 -2.85
C ALA A 216 -16.00 16.34 -3.21
N GLY A 217 -16.31 16.50 -4.50
CA GLY A 217 -17.31 17.47 -4.96
C GLY A 217 -18.71 17.23 -4.37
N ILE A 218 -19.16 15.97 -4.30
CA ILE A 218 -20.46 15.60 -3.69
C ILE A 218 -20.48 15.91 -2.19
N LEU A 219 -19.33 15.79 -1.51
CA LEU A 219 -19.18 16.15 -0.09
C LEU A 219 -19.02 17.66 0.15
N ASP A 220 -19.17 18.48 -0.89
CA ASP A 220 -18.90 19.93 -0.88
C ASP A 220 -17.46 20.23 -0.39
N LYS A 221 -16.50 19.52 -0.98
CA LYS A 221 -15.08 19.56 -0.62
C LYS A 221 -14.17 19.55 -1.83
N GLN A 222 -12.97 20.05 -1.62
CA GLN A 222 -11.83 19.78 -2.49
C GLN A 222 -11.19 18.43 -2.13
N GLN A 223 -10.59 17.76 -3.12
CA GLN A 223 -10.02 16.43 -2.92
C GLN A 223 -8.93 16.41 -1.83
N HIS A 224 -8.20 17.51 -1.62
CA HIS A 224 -7.20 17.59 -0.55
C HIS A 224 -7.79 17.55 0.85
N GLU A 225 -9.06 17.94 1.03
CA GLU A 225 -9.73 17.90 2.32
C GLU A 225 -10.07 16.47 2.75
N LEU A 226 -10.19 15.52 1.80
CA LEU A 226 -10.42 14.10 2.11
C LEU A 226 -9.32 13.49 2.98
N TYR A 227 -8.11 14.05 2.94
CA TYR A 227 -6.96 13.66 3.75
C TYR A 227 -6.36 14.82 4.55
N GLY A 228 -7.08 15.95 4.61
CA GLY A 228 -6.65 17.18 5.27
C GLY A 228 -6.64 17.06 6.80
N GLU A 229 -6.33 18.17 7.47
CA GLU A 229 -6.29 18.22 8.93
C GLU A 229 -7.66 18.04 9.58
N ASN A 230 -8.76 18.22 8.87
CA ASN A 230 -10.10 17.92 9.40
C ASN A 230 -10.57 16.51 9.02
N SER A 231 -9.83 15.76 8.21
CA SER A 231 -10.16 14.37 7.89
C SER A 231 -9.70 13.43 9.00
N PHE A 232 -10.58 12.53 9.44
CA PHE A 232 -10.23 11.49 10.40
C PHE A 232 -9.10 10.60 9.88
N ILE A 233 -9.25 10.07 8.66
CA ILE A 233 -8.23 9.23 8.01
C ILE A 233 -6.96 10.03 7.72
N GLY A 234 -7.10 11.32 7.36
CA GLY A 234 -5.96 12.22 7.20
C GLY A 234 -5.13 12.37 8.48
N ARG A 235 -5.79 12.57 9.63
CA ARG A 235 -5.12 12.60 10.95
C ARG A 235 -4.56 11.25 11.33
N TRP A 236 -5.31 10.17 11.14
CA TRP A 236 -4.84 8.82 11.44
C TRP A 236 -3.56 8.45 10.66
N MET A 237 -3.53 8.71 9.35
CA MET A 237 -2.34 8.48 8.53
C MET A 237 -1.17 9.37 8.95
N SER A 238 -1.40 10.65 9.30
CA SER A 238 -0.30 11.53 9.72
C SER A 238 0.35 11.13 11.05
N HIS A 239 -0.19 10.14 11.77
CA HIS A 239 0.41 9.56 12.98
C HIS A 239 1.18 8.25 12.72
N LYS A 240 1.34 7.83 11.47
CA LYS A 240 2.08 6.61 11.12
C LYS A 240 3.57 6.84 10.99
N ASN A 241 4.34 5.76 11.11
CA ASN A 241 5.79 5.76 10.91
C ASN A 241 6.12 5.61 9.41
N THR A 242 7.35 5.97 9.05
CA THR A 242 7.92 5.73 7.72
C THR A 242 8.95 4.61 7.72
N VAL A 243 9.58 4.37 8.87
CA VAL A 243 10.57 3.31 9.09
C VAL A 243 10.31 2.68 10.45
N GLU A 244 10.34 1.35 10.53
CA GLU A 244 10.29 0.63 11.81
C GLU A 244 11.32 -0.49 11.83
N LEU A 245 11.86 -0.79 13.01
CA LEU A 245 12.75 -1.93 13.26
C LEU A 245 12.01 -2.97 14.09
N ILE A 246 11.69 -4.12 13.51
CA ILE A 246 10.88 -5.16 14.15
C ILE A 246 11.70 -6.45 14.17
N ASN A 247 12.03 -6.95 15.35
CA ASN A 247 12.78 -8.20 15.57
C ASN A 247 14.10 -8.25 14.77
N GLY A 248 14.76 -7.09 14.64
CA GLY A 248 16.02 -6.92 13.91
C GLY A 248 15.86 -6.68 12.40
N TYR A 249 14.64 -6.54 11.88
CA TYR A 249 14.38 -6.25 10.46
C TYR A 249 13.86 -4.84 10.27
N LEU A 250 14.46 -4.07 9.35
CA LEU A 250 13.96 -2.75 8.98
C LEU A 250 12.82 -2.89 7.98
N PHE A 251 11.71 -2.19 8.21
CA PHE A 251 10.60 -2.08 7.28
C PHE A 251 10.47 -0.63 6.83
N VAL A 252 10.55 -0.42 5.52
CA VAL A 252 10.50 0.91 4.89
C VAL A 252 10.01 0.77 3.45
N HIS A 253 9.17 1.69 2.99
CA HIS A 253 8.54 1.54 1.67
C HIS A 253 9.53 1.53 0.50
N GLY A 254 10.38 2.54 0.36
CA GLY A 254 11.38 2.62 -0.73
C GLY A 254 12.71 1.96 -0.35
N GLY A 255 13.31 2.42 0.74
CA GLY A 255 14.59 1.90 1.23
C GLY A 255 15.38 2.95 2.04
N ILE A 256 16.46 2.53 2.69
CA ILE A 256 17.35 3.45 3.41
C ILE A 256 18.58 3.75 2.54
N HIS A 257 18.74 5.01 2.15
CA HIS A 257 19.90 5.43 1.37
C HIS A 257 21.21 5.21 2.16
N PRO A 258 22.32 4.72 1.55
CA PRO A 258 23.56 4.44 2.29
C PRO A 258 24.23 5.61 3.02
N LYS A 259 23.92 6.84 2.59
CA LYS A 259 24.34 8.08 3.26
C LYS A 259 23.47 8.48 4.46
N THR A 260 22.36 7.80 4.72
CA THR A 260 21.47 8.12 5.86
C THR A 260 22.21 8.14 7.20
N PRO A 261 23.10 7.18 7.53
CA PRO A 261 23.88 7.19 8.77
C PRO A 261 24.79 8.42 8.96
N GLN A 262 25.14 9.14 7.88
CA GLN A 262 25.90 10.40 7.98
C GLN A 262 25.04 11.53 8.58
N PHE A 263 23.71 11.41 8.52
CA PHE A 263 22.75 12.37 9.06
C PHE A 263 22.14 11.90 10.37
N THR A 264 21.78 10.62 10.47
CA THR A 264 21.23 9.99 11.68
C THR A 264 21.20 8.47 11.60
N THR A 265 21.27 7.84 12.77
CA THR A 265 21.00 6.42 12.99
C THR A 265 19.76 6.18 13.87
N SER A 266 19.08 7.24 14.34
CA SER A 266 17.84 7.12 15.12
C SER A 266 16.63 7.00 14.19
N ILE A 267 15.91 5.88 14.31
CA ILE A 267 14.69 5.62 13.55
C ILE A 267 13.58 6.58 13.98
N GLU A 268 13.50 6.91 15.27
CA GLU A 268 12.58 7.89 15.83
C GLU A 268 12.80 9.26 15.21
N GLU A 269 14.05 9.69 15.08
CA GLU A 269 14.38 10.98 14.48
C GLU A 269 14.03 11.00 12.98
N ILE A 270 14.29 9.93 12.24
CA ILE A 270 13.84 9.79 10.84
C ILE A 270 12.32 9.95 10.78
N ASN A 271 11.59 9.18 11.59
CA ASN A 271 10.13 9.23 11.62
C ASN A 271 9.59 10.61 12.00
N GLN A 272 10.20 11.28 12.98
CA GLN A 272 9.82 12.62 13.40
C GLN A 272 10.03 13.63 12.26
N ILE A 273 11.21 13.63 11.63
CA ILE A 273 11.54 14.54 10.54
C ILE A 273 10.59 14.33 9.37
N VAL A 274 10.41 13.10 8.91
CA VAL A 274 9.58 12.82 7.74
C VAL A 274 8.12 13.16 8.04
N ARG A 275 7.59 12.77 9.21
CA ARG A 275 6.21 13.05 9.62
C ARG A 275 5.89 14.53 9.73
N ASN A 276 6.81 15.33 10.28
CA ASN A 276 6.68 16.79 10.36
C ASN A 276 6.62 17.46 8.97
N ASN A 277 6.89 16.72 7.90
CA ASN A 277 6.85 17.19 6.53
C ASN A 277 5.81 16.45 5.66
N TYR A 278 5.00 15.54 6.21
CA TYR A 278 3.97 14.80 5.45
C TYR A 278 2.97 15.71 4.72
N ARG A 279 2.67 16.89 5.26
CA ARG A 279 1.73 17.85 4.66
C ARG A 279 2.40 18.96 3.86
N LYS A 280 3.73 18.92 3.72
CA LYS A 280 4.47 19.94 2.95
C LYS A 280 4.75 19.40 1.56
N LEU A 281 4.35 20.16 0.54
CA LEU A 281 4.70 19.85 -0.84
C LEU A 281 6.23 19.77 -0.98
N TYR A 282 6.70 18.72 -1.63
CA TYR A 282 8.10 18.64 -2.00
C TYR A 282 8.42 19.66 -3.09
N PHE A 283 9.38 20.54 -2.82
CA PHE A 283 9.97 21.42 -3.80
C PHE A 283 11.39 20.93 -4.10
N PRO A 284 11.73 20.60 -5.37
CA PRO A 284 13.07 20.14 -5.72
C PRO A 284 14.08 21.27 -5.54
N GLN A 285 14.76 21.26 -4.40
CA GLN A 285 15.99 21.98 -4.17
C GLN A 285 17.08 20.94 -3.88
N GLY A 286 18.34 21.24 -4.20
CA GLY A 286 19.45 20.32 -3.91
C GLY A 286 19.47 19.90 -2.43
N GLU A 287 19.94 18.67 -2.16
CA GLU A 287 20.01 18.08 -0.82
C GLU A 287 21.07 18.81 0.03
N LYS A 288 20.70 19.92 0.67
CA LYS A 288 21.64 20.75 1.44
C LYS A 288 21.64 20.41 2.92
N ASN A 289 20.57 19.80 3.44
CA ASN A 289 20.45 19.44 4.85
C ASN A 289 19.71 18.11 5.06
N LYS A 290 19.78 17.62 6.30
CA LYS A 290 19.18 16.38 6.77
C LYS A 290 17.69 16.24 6.46
N THR A 291 16.91 17.31 6.70
CA THR A 291 15.46 17.29 6.42
C THR A 291 15.22 17.09 4.93
N GLN A 292 15.90 17.87 4.07
CA GLN A 292 15.75 17.76 2.62
C GLN A 292 16.15 16.38 2.10
N PHE A 293 17.22 15.79 2.64
CA PHE A 293 17.66 14.44 2.31
C PHE A 293 16.58 13.39 2.69
N LEU A 294 16.09 13.43 3.92
CA LEU A 294 15.08 12.47 4.39
C LEU A 294 13.69 12.67 3.75
N THR A 295 13.36 13.87 3.27
CA THR A 295 12.09 14.14 2.57
C THR A 295 12.22 14.12 1.05
N SER A 296 13.40 13.75 0.54
CA SER A 296 13.70 13.75 -0.89
C SER A 296 12.90 12.69 -1.63
N THR A 297 12.48 13.02 -2.85
CA THR A 297 11.84 12.04 -3.75
C THR A 297 12.85 11.11 -4.43
N THR A 298 14.14 11.22 -4.10
CA THR A 298 15.21 10.35 -4.62
C THR A 298 15.96 9.61 -3.52
N THR A 299 16.19 10.23 -2.36
CA THR A 299 16.97 9.66 -1.25
C THR A 299 16.14 9.37 0.00
N GLY A 300 14.93 9.91 0.09
CA GLY A 300 14.04 9.72 1.23
C GLY A 300 13.50 8.29 1.35
N PRO A 301 13.12 7.85 2.56
CA PRO A 301 12.82 6.46 2.86
C PRO A 301 11.63 5.89 2.07
N SER A 302 10.59 6.68 1.78
CA SER A 302 9.48 6.21 0.95
C SER A 302 9.71 6.32 -0.57
N TRP A 303 10.89 6.72 -1.04
CA TRP A 303 11.14 6.94 -2.48
C TRP A 303 12.43 6.31 -2.99
N TYR A 304 13.37 6.00 -2.12
CA TYR A 304 14.68 5.49 -2.53
C TYR A 304 14.52 4.19 -3.33
N ARG A 305 15.19 4.10 -4.48
CA ARG A 305 15.18 2.93 -5.39
C ARG A 305 16.56 2.34 -5.63
N GLY A 306 17.58 2.79 -4.91
CA GLY A 306 18.97 2.45 -5.23
C GLY A 306 19.29 0.97 -5.12
N TYR A 307 18.57 0.20 -4.28
CA TYR A 307 18.72 -1.25 -4.18
C TYR A 307 18.49 -2.01 -5.50
N PHE A 308 17.77 -1.41 -6.45
CA PHE A 308 17.42 -2.03 -7.74
C PHE A 308 18.08 -1.32 -8.93
N LYS A 309 19.11 -0.52 -8.66
CA LYS A 309 19.95 0.11 -9.68
C LYS A 309 21.32 -0.57 -9.71
N SER A 310 22.03 -0.43 -10.82
CA SER A 310 23.30 -1.13 -11.08
C SER A 310 24.52 -0.58 -10.33
N ASP A 311 24.35 0.47 -9.51
CA ASP A 311 25.43 1.28 -8.95
C ASP A 311 25.63 1.13 -7.43
N ILE A 312 24.87 0.26 -6.76
CA ILE A 312 24.98 0.05 -5.31
C ILE A 312 25.83 -1.19 -4.96
N ASP A 313 26.79 -1.00 -4.05
CA ASP A 313 27.61 -2.08 -3.50
C ASP A 313 26.91 -2.74 -2.30
N ALA A 314 26.93 -4.08 -2.24
CA ALA A 314 26.48 -4.87 -1.09
C ALA A 314 27.16 -4.44 0.21
N GLN A 315 28.41 -3.97 0.15
CA GLN A 315 29.12 -3.49 1.35
C GLN A 315 28.51 -2.18 1.89
N ASP A 316 27.99 -1.31 1.03
CA ASP A 316 27.33 -0.08 1.46
C ASP A 316 25.97 -0.38 2.09
N VAL A 317 25.23 -1.35 1.55
CA VAL A 317 24.00 -1.87 2.17
C VAL A 317 24.32 -2.43 3.56
N ARG A 318 25.34 -3.28 3.68
CA ARG A 318 25.76 -3.86 4.97
C ARG A 318 26.09 -2.81 6.01
N LYS A 319 26.94 -1.84 5.68
CA LYS A 319 27.30 -0.73 6.59
C LYS A 319 26.07 0.06 7.04
N THR A 320 25.10 0.25 6.14
CA THR A 320 23.83 0.92 6.47
C THR A 320 23.05 0.12 7.49
N LEU A 321 22.88 -1.19 7.28
CA LEU A 321 22.19 -2.07 8.21
C LEU A 321 22.87 -2.15 9.58
N GLU A 322 24.21 -2.24 9.60
CA GLU A 322 25.01 -2.21 10.83
C GLU A 322 24.77 -0.93 11.64
N ALA A 323 24.69 0.22 10.97
CA ALA A 323 24.43 1.51 11.62
C ALA A 323 23.04 1.59 12.29
N PHE A 324 22.07 0.81 11.82
CA PHE A 324 20.73 0.70 12.40
C PHE A 324 20.54 -0.57 13.25
N ASN A 325 21.59 -1.35 13.47
CA ASN A 325 21.54 -2.65 14.17
C ASN A 325 20.49 -3.61 13.56
N ALA A 326 20.42 -3.65 12.22
CA ALA A 326 19.47 -4.44 11.46
C ALA A 326 20.13 -5.63 10.76
N LYS A 327 19.40 -6.74 10.67
CA LYS A 327 19.79 -7.96 9.95
C LYS A 327 19.54 -7.83 8.45
N ALA A 328 18.41 -7.21 8.08
CA ALA A 328 18.01 -6.96 6.71
C ALA A 328 17.00 -5.80 6.64
N VAL A 329 16.78 -5.27 5.44
CA VAL A 329 15.73 -4.29 5.14
C VAL A 329 14.70 -4.89 4.18
N ILE A 330 13.42 -4.74 4.52
CA ILE A 330 12.27 -5.19 3.75
C ILE A 330 11.67 -3.96 3.08
N VAL A 331 11.52 -4.02 1.75
CA VAL A 331 11.08 -2.88 0.93
C VAL A 331 10.00 -3.24 -0.07
N GLY A 332 9.13 -2.27 -0.34
CA GLY A 332 8.14 -2.30 -1.42
C GLY A 332 8.59 -1.44 -2.61
N HIS A 333 7.68 -0.63 -3.15
CA HIS A 333 7.89 0.50 -4.09
C HIS A 333 8.39 0.17 -5.50
N THR A 334 9.26 -0.84 -5.63
CA THR A 334 9.86 -1.28 -6.90
C THR A 334 9.44 -2.70 -7.21
N ILE A 335 8.41 -2.82 -8.04
CA ILE A 335 7.82 -4.07 -8.50
C ILE A 335 8.89 -5.08 -8.90
N GLN A 336 8.76 -6.27 -8.33
CA GLN A 336 9.52 -7.46 -8.64
C GLN A 336 8.63 -8.51 -9.29
N SER A 337 9.25 -9.50 -9.95
CA SER A 337 8.52 -10.66 -10.50
C SER A 337 7.96 -11.59 -9.42
N LYS A 338 8.58 -11.58 -8.23
CA LYS A 338 8.21 -12.34 -7.03
C LYS A 338 8.91 -11.74 -5.81
N VAL A 339 8.44 -12.06 -4.60
CA VAL A 339 9.21 -11.77 -3.38
C VAL A 339 10.56 -12.47 -3.44
N ASN A 340 11.64 -11.71 -3.21
CA ASN A 340 13.00 -12.22 -3.39
C ASN A 340 14.03 -11.54 -2.46
N LYS A 341 15.19 -12.20 -2.34
CA LYS A 341 16.37 -11.69 -1.63
C LYS A 341 17.34 -11.05 -2.62
N GLN A 342 17.91 -9.92 -2.24
CA GLN A 342 18.99 -9.21 -2.92
C GLN A 342 20.18 -9.06 -1.96
N PHE A 343 21.39 -8.85 -2.49
CA PHE A 343 22.61 -8.61 -1.70
C PHE A 343 22.81 -9.67 -0.59
N ASP A 344 22.77 -10.95 -0.95
CA ASP A 344 22.88 -12.08 -0.01
C ASP A 344 21.86 -12.06 1.15
N GLY A 345 20.67 -11.51 0.90
CA GLY A 345 19.58 -11.45 1.89
C GLY A 345 19.55 -10.20 2.76
N GLN A 346 20.45 -9.25 2.53
CA GLN A 346 20.44 -7.96 3.22
C GLN A 346 19.24 -7.10 2.82
N VAL A 347 18.73 -7.24 1.59
CA VAL A 347 17.51 -6.58 1.14
C VAL A 347 16.50 -7.64 0.71
N ILE A 348 15.25 -7.47 1.14
CA ILE A 348 14.14 -8.35 0.76
C ILE A 348 13.08 -7.49 0.11
N ALA A 349 12.83 -7.72 -1.17
CA ALA A 349 11.87 -6.98 -1.96
C ALA A 349 10.52 -7.71 -1.95
N ILE A 350 9.46 -7.02 -1.55
CA ILE A 350 8.12 -7.60 -1.37
C ILE A 350 7.03 -6.99 -2.27
N ASP A 351 7.34 -5.93 -3.01
CA ASP A 351 6.43 -5.36 -4.02
C ASP A 351 6.36 -6.29 -5.23
N VAL A 352 5.17 -6.82 -5.50
CA VAL A 352 4.87 -7.64 -6.67
C VAL A 352 3.66 -7.07 -7.42
N ALA A 353 3.51 -7.44 -8.68
CA ALA A 353 2.34 -7.03 -9.44
C ALA A 353 1.07 -7.73 -8.89
N HIS A 354 0.34 -7.05 -8.00
CA HIS A 354 -0.91 -7.55 -7.43
C HIS A 354 -2.08 -7.54 -8.44
N PRO A 355 -3.04 -8.49 -8.33
CA PRO A 355 -4.32 -8.40 -9.01
C PRO A 355 -5.03 -7.05 -8.75
N LYS A 356 -5.87 -6.62 -9.70
CA LYS A 356 -6.70 -5.43 -9.55
C LYS A 356 -8.16 -5.84 -9.48
N ASP A 357 -8.84 -5.49 -8.40
CA ASP A 357 -10.19 -5.99 -8.10
C ASP A 357 -11.21 -5.78 -9.23
N TYR A 358 -11.13 -4.65 -9.94
CA TYR A 358 -12.11 -4.26 -10.95
C TYR A 358 -11.68 -4.50 -12.41
N ARG A 359 -10.57 -5.21 -12.65
CA ARG A 359 -10.13 -5.53 -14.02
C ARG A 359 -9.19 -6.71 -14.05
N ASN A 360 -9.17 -7.41 -15.18
CA ASN A 360 -8.18 -8.45 -15.43
C ASN A 360 -6.92 -7.87 -16.07
N SER A 361 -5.85 -8.67 -16.01
CA SER A 361 -4.60 -8.39 -16.73
C SER A 361 -4.06 -9.62 -17.41
N PHE A 362 -3.32 -9.40 -18.50
CA PHE A 362 -2.41 -10.38 -19.08
C PHE A 362 -0.98 -9.81 -19.08
N PRO A 363 0.01 -10.51 -18.50
CA PRO A 363 -0.10 -11.76 -17.77
C PRO A 363 -1.01 -11.65 -16.52
N PHE A 364 -1.53 -12.80 -16.08
CA PHE A 364 -2.26 -12.87 -14.82
C PHE A 364 -1.32 -12.59 -13.66
N ARG A 365 -1.85 -11.84 -12.70
CA ARG A 365 -1.14 -11.38 -11.52
C ARG A 365 -1.51 -12.24 -10.33
N SER A 366 -0.61 -12.31 -9.34
CA SER A 366 -0.86 -13.01 -8.08
C SER A 366 -0.17 -12.26 -6.95
N SER A 367 -0.84 -12.18 -5.80
CA SER A 367 -0.26 -11.55 -4.62
C SER A 367 0.74 -12.46 -3.95
N GLU A 368 1.78 -11.84 -3.40
CA GLU A 368 2.77 -12.48 -2.56
C GLU A 368 3.11 -11.56 -1.40
N GLY A 369 3.67 -12.15 -0.36
CA GLY A 369 4.24 -11.40 0.75
C GLY A 369 5.37 -12.16 1.41
N LEU A 370 5.75 -11.68 2.59
CA LEU A 370 6.84 -12.22 3.39
C LEU A 370 6.29 -12.71 4.72
N LEU A 371 6.69 -13.89 5.18
CA LEU A 371 6.45 -14.37 6.53
C LEU A 371 7.79 -14.63 7.21
N ILE A 372 8.00 -14.01 8.38
CA ILE A 372 9.16 -14.25 9.24
C ILE A 372 8.66 -14.93 10.51
N LYS A 373 9.12 -16.15 10.78
CA LYS A 373 8.81 -16.90 12.01
C LYS A 373 9.97 -17.80 12.38
N HIS A 374 10.32 -17.85 13.67
CA HIS A 374 11.44 -18.66 14.18
C HIS A 374 12.74 -18.43 13.38
N GLU A 375 13.06 -17.16 13.11
CA GLU A 375 14.22 -16.72 12.31
C GLU A 375 14.30 -17.24 10.88
N LYS A 376 13.24 -17.89 10.39
CA LYS A 376 13.10 -18.33 9.00
C LYS A 376 12.24 -17.35 8.24
N ILE A 377 12.62 -17.11 6.99
CA ILE A 377 11.97 -16.18 6.08
C ILE A 377 11.32 -17.00 4.97
N TYR A 378 10.03 -16.78 4.77
CA TYR A 378 9.23 -17.44 3.76
C TYR A 378 8.62 -16.42 2.81
N ARG A 379 8.63 -16.73 1.52
CA ARG A 379 7.72 -16.15 0.55
C ARG A 379 6.37 -16.82 0.75
N VAL A 380 5.31 -16.04 0.94
CA VAL A 380 3.96 -16.56 1.07
C VAL A 380 3.11 -16.15 -0.12
N LEU A 381 2.32 -17.08 -0.64
CA LEU A 381 1.54 -16.89 -1.87
C LEU A 381 0.06 -16.59 -1.56
N ALA A 382 -0.67 -16.12 -2.57
CA ALA A 382 -2.11 -15.83 -2.47
C ALA A 382 -2.98 -17.04 -2.10
N ASN A 383 -2.49 -18.26 -2.25
CA ASN A 383 -3.17 -19.50 -1.83
C ASN A 383 -2.79 -19.95 -0.40
N GLY A 384 -1.94 -19.21 0.31
CA GLY A 384 -1.44 -19.55 1.65
C GLY A 384 -0.22 -20.48 1.68
N GLU A 385 0.29 -20.91 0.52
CA GLU A 385 1.52 -21.69 0.42
C GLU A 385 2.73 -20.89 0.91
N GLN A 386 3.63 -21.56 1.63
CA GLN A 386 4.84 -20.96 2.21
C GLN A 386 6.08 -21.61 1.61
N ILE A 387 6.89 -20.81 0.92
CA ILE A 387 8.13 -21.24 0.27
C ILE A 387 9.29 -20.61 1.03
N LEU A 388 10.21 -21.43 1.57
CA LEU A 388 11.40 -20.93 2.26
C LEU A 388 12.27 -20.13 1.28
N LEU A 389 12.68 -18.93 1.69
CA LEU A 389 13.51 -18.03 0.87
C LEU A 389 15.00 -18.26 1.07
#